data_AF-A0A933IJQ7-F1
#
_entry.id   AF-A0A933IJQ7-F1
#
_cell.length_a   1.000
_cell.length_b   1.000
_cell.length_c   1.000
_cell.angle_alpha   90.00
_cell.angle_beta   90.00
_cell.angle_gamma   90.00
#
_symmetry.space_group_name_H-M   'P 1'
#
loop_
_entity.id
_entity.type
_entity.pdbx_description
1 polymer ?
#
loop_
_entity_poly.entity_id
_entity_poly.type
_entity_poly.pdbx_seq_one_letter_code
_entity_poly.pdbx_strand_id
1 'polypeptide(L)'
;MSKGSKTKVLYTFLGMIGGFVLLHPYTMMVYALMHVRRGAAGVHPEWGGITLRSLVALKSTMLPMASAFVIFGGLIGLLVALVFERKRKMLLLEVENNKNKIAIQTLKEVTVTIAHHLLNANMIIGGKVRQCRRLTSDQEILKVLADMEEQGRKIDSTIKSLREVTEVKIMDYTTSGAVKMIDIDDEIKERMVQSGKQVD
;
A
#
# COMPACT_ATOMS: atom_id res chain seq x y z
N MET A 1 5.99 -20.86 15.97
CA MET A 1 5.43 -19.55 16.41
C MET A 1 5.63 -18.50 15.33
N SER A 2 4.55 -17.99 14.75
CA SER A 2 4.57 -16.86 13.79
C SER A 2 5.28 -15.64 14.39
N LYS A 3 6.04 -14.89 13.57
CA LYS A 3 6.78 -13.70 13.98
C LYS A 3 5.88 -12.66 14.67
N GLY A 4 4.61 -12.57 14.25
CA GLY A 4 3.61 -11.69 14.89
C GLY A 4 3.14 -12.15 16.27
N SER A 5 3.16 -13.45 16.55
CA SER A 5 2.80 -14.00 17.88
C SER A 5 3.85 -13.62 18.93
N LYS A 6 5.14 -13.65 18.57
CA LYS A 6 6.24 -13.23 19.47
C LYS A 6 6.15 -11.74 19.83
N THR A 7 5.80 -10.89 18.85
CA THR A 7 5.65 -9.45 19.07
C THR A 7 4.49 -9.14 20.01
N LYS A 8 3.32 -9.79 19.83
CA LYS A 8 2.15 -9.60 20.71
C LYS A 8 2.46 -9.99 22.16
N VAL A 9 3.11 -11.14 22.35
CA VAL A 9 3.50 -11.62 23.68
C VAL A 9 4.45 -10.63 24.34
N LEU A 10 5.49 -10.16 23.63
CA LEU A 10 6.47 -9.21 24.17
C LEU A 10 5.81 -7.89 24.61
N TYR A 11 4.97 -7.28 23.77
CA TYR A 11 4.31 -6.02 24.11
C TYR A 11 3.27 -6.17 25.22
N THR A 12 2.60 -7.32 25.32
CA THR A 12 1.69 -7.63 26.44
C THR A 12 2.47 -7.71 27.74
N PHE A 13 3.63 -8.38 27.77
CA PHE A 13 4.50 -8.43 28.95
C PHE A 13 5.05 -7.06 29.33
N LEU A 14 5.51 -6.27 28.35
CA LEU A 14 5.94 -4.89 28.59
C LEU A 14 4.80 -4.02 29.13
N GLY A 15 3.59 -4.20 28.61
CA GLY A 15 2.39 -3.52 29.08
C GLY A 15 2.03 -3.90 30.52
N MET A 16 2.12 -5.19 30.87
CA MET A 16 1.89 -5.68 32.24
C MET A 16 2.89 -5.06 33.23
N ILE A 17 4.18 -5.08 32.88
CA ILE A 17 5.24 -4.49 33.71
C ILE A 17 5.06 -2.98 33.79
N GLY A 18 4.84 -2.30 32.67
CA GLY A 18 4.65 -0.86 32.61
C GLY A 18 3.41 -0.39 33.36
N GLY A 19 2.29 -1.11 33.24
CA GLY A 19 1.06 -0.84 33.99
C GLY A 19 1.29 -0.91 35.50
N PHE A 20 2.00 -1.93 35.97
CA PHE A 20 2.37 -2.03 37.38
C PHE A 20 3.34 -0.91 37.80
N VAL A 21 4.44 -0.73 37.08
CA VAL A 21 5.51 0.24 37.42
C VAL A 21 5.02 1.70 37.38
N LEU A 22 4.07 2.03 36.50
CA LEU A 22 3.54 3.40 36.37
C LEU A 22 2.34 3.66 37.27
N LEU A 23 1.35 2.76 37.31
CA LEU A 23 0.10 2.98 38.03
C LEU A 23 0.25 2.78 39.54
N HIS A 24 1.16 1.90 39.98
CA HIS A 24 1.39 1.66 41.40
C HIS A 24 1.91 2.90 42.15
N PRO A 25 3.04 3.55 41.75
CA PRO A 25 3.50 4.76 42.42
C PRO A 25 2.51 5.93 42.28
N TYR A 26 1.81 6.03 41.13
CA TYR A 26 0.79 7.05 40.93
C TYR A 26 -0.37 6.91 41.94
N THR A 27 -0.91 5.70 42.10
CA THR A 27 -2.02 5.47 43.02
C THR A 27 -1.62 5.59 44.48
N MET A 28 -0.39 5.21 44.84
CA MET A 28 0.16 5.45 46.17
C MET A 28 0.31 6.93 46.49
N MET A 29 0.78 7.74 45.53
CA MET A 29 0.87 9.19 45.66
C MET A 29 -0.52 9.81 45.84
N VAL A 30 -1.52 9.40 45.04
CA VAL A 30 -2.91 9.86 45.16
C VAL A 30 -3.51 9.45 46.51
N TYR A 31 -3.25 8.22 46.97
CA TYR A 31 -3.70 7.72 48.26
C TYR A 31 -3.11 8.57 49.41
N ALA A 32 -1.81 8.85 49.37
CA ALA A 32 -1.15 9.70 50.35
C ALA A 32 -1.77 11.11 50.40
N LEU A 33 -1.99 11.73 49.23
CA LEU A 33 -2.63 13.05 49.13
C LEU A 33 -4.08 13.06 49.65
N MET A 34 -4.86 12.01 49.37
CA MET A 34 -6.23 11.90 49.89
C MET A 34 -6.28 11.77 51.42
N HIS A 35 -5.32 11.06 52.02
CA HIS A 35 -5.26 10.89 53.47
C HIS A 35 -4.73 12.14 54.18
N VAL A 36 -3.82 12.89 53.56
CA VAL A 36 -3.41 14.22 54.05
C VAL A 36 -4.59 15.19 54.10
N ARG A 37 -5.50 15.14 53.11
CA ARG A 37 -6.69 16.00 53.08
C ARG A 37 -7.78 15.60 54.08
N ARG A 38 -7.90 14.31 54.43
CA ARG A 38 -8.83 13.81 55.47
C ARG A 38 -8.24 13.85 56.90
N GLY A 39 -6.92 13.86 57.03
CA GLY A 39 -6.18 13.88 58.30
C GLY A 39 -6.13 15.23 59.03
N ALA A 40 -6.88 16.24 58.58
CA ALA A 40 -7.12 17.46 59.35
C ALA A 40 -7.95 17.21 60.64
N ALA A 41 -8.43 15.99 60.85
CA ALA A 41 -8.96 15.51 62.13
C ALA A 41 -8.07 14.38 62.70
N GLY A 42 -6.93 14.77 63.31
CA GLY A 42 -6.40 14.06 64.47
C GLY A 42 -5.51 12.82 64.28
N VAL A 43 -4.87 12.59 63.13
CA VAL A 43 -3.81 11.56 63.03
C VAL A 43 -2.58 12.16 62.35
N HIS A 44 -1.50 12.32 63.12
CA HIS A 44 -0.20 12.78 62.63
C HIS A 44 0.29 11.86 61.50
N PRO A 45 0.45 12.36 60.26
CA PRO A 45 1.14 11.60 59.23
C PRO A 45 2.63 11.72 59.51
N GLU A 46 3.33 10.60 59.74
CA GLU A 46 4.79 10.59 59.72
C GLU A 46 5.28 10.89 58.30
N TRP A 47 5.51 12.17 58.00
CA TRP A 47 6.09 12.64 56.74
C TRP A 47 7.52 12.09 56.50
N GLY A 48 8.18 11.53 57.52
CA GLY A 48 9.51 10.93 57.41
C GLY A 48 9.56 9.54 56.74
N GLY A 49 8.40 8.91 56.49
CA GLY A 49 8.32 7.53 55.99
C GLY A 49 8.14 7.36 54.49
N ILE A 50 7.91 8.45 53.73
CA ILE A 50 7.68 8.41 52.28
C ILE A 50 9.03 8.23 51.54
N THR A 51 9.67 7.11 51.79
CA THR A 51 10.82 6.66 51.01
C THR A 51 10.31 5.99 49.73
N LEU A 52 11.10 6.03 48.65
CA LEU A 52 10.88 5.25 47.43
C LEU A 52 10.57 3.76 47.72
N ARG A 53 11.11 3.24 48.83
CA ARG A 53 10.85 1.89 49.34
C ARG A 53 9.42 1.68 49.83
N SER A 54 8.81 2.68 50.48
CA SER A 54 7.41 2.63 50.92
C SER A 54 6.41 2.65 49.76
N LEU A 55 6.75 3.35 48.66
CA LEU A 55 5.96 3.41 47.43
C LEU A 55 5.97 2.09 46.64
N VAL A 56 6.90 1.18 46.95
CA VAL A 56 7.06 -0.14 46.31
C VAL A 56 6.65 -1.27 47.27
N ALA A 57 6.28 -0.96 48.51
CA ALA A 57 5.91 -1.95 49.51
C ALA A 57 4.54 -2.58 49.21
N LEU A 58 4.55 -3.80 48.66
CA LEU A 58 3.38 -4.64 48.48
C LEU A 58 2.90 -5.18 49.84
N LYS A 59 1.95 -4.50 50.47
CA LYS A 59 1.14 -5.12 51.53
C LYS A 59 0.14 -6.09 50.88
N SER A 60 -0.18 -7.19 51.56
CA SER A 60 -1.12 -8.21 51.06
C SER A 60 -2.49 -7.64 50.68
N THR A 61 -2.89 -6.51 51.27
CA THR A 61 -4.13 -5.79 50.97
C THR A 61 -4.12 -5.08 49.61
N MET A 62 -2.96 -4.91 48.97
CA MET A 62 -2.77 -4.22 47.69
C MET A 62 -2.70 -5.17 46.48
N LEU A 63 -2.74 -6.49 46.73
CA LEU A 63 -2.72 -7.52 45.68
C LEU A 63 -3.87 -7.40 44.68
N PRO A 64 -5.14 -7.15 45.09
CA PRO A 64 -6.24 -6.99 44.13
C PRO A 64 -5.99 -5.80 43.18
N MET A 65 -5.44 -4.70 43.69
CA MET A 65 -5.15 -3.51 42.90
C MET A 65 -3.98 -3.74 41.93
N ALA A 66 -2.90 -4.37 42.41
CA ALA A 66 -1.77 -4.76 41.57
C ALA A 66 -2.21 -5.69 40.42
N SER A 67 -3.11 -6.63 40.70
CA SER A 67 -3.66 -7.52 39.67
C SER A 67 -4.42 -6.74 38.58
N ALA A 68 -5.19 -5.72 38.96
CA ALA A 68 -5.91 -4.87 38.01
C ALA A 68 -4.94 -4.06 37.13
N PHE A 69 -3.86 -3.51 37.69
CA PHE A 69 -2.85 -2.77 36.91
C PHE A 69 -2.11 -3.64 35.92
N VAL A 70 -1.75 -4.88 36.32
CA VAL A 70 -1.12 -5.85 35.44
C VAL A 70 -2.07 -6.20 34.30
N ILE A 71 -3.32 -6.54 34.58
CA ILE A 71 -4.31 -6.89 33.55
C ILE A 71 -4.55 -5.72 32.60
N PHE A 72 -4.77 -4.52 33.12
CA PHE A 72 -5.04 -3.34 32.30
C PHE A 72 -3.83 -2.93 31.46
N GLY A 73 -2.64 -2.94 32.06
CA GLY A 73 -1.39 -2.72 31.35
C GLY A 73 -1.15 -3.75 30.25
N GLY A 74 -1.44 -5.03 30.51
CA GLY A 74 -1.36 -6.10 29.52
C GLY A 74 -2.32 -5.88 28.34
N LEU A 75 -3.57 -5.50 28.61
CA LEU A 75 -4.55 -5.15 27.57
C LEU A 75 -4.09 -3.97 26.71
N ILE A 76 -3.56 -2.91 27.33
CA ILE A 76 -2.98 -1.77 26.60
C ILE A 76 -1.82 -2.23 25.72
N GLY A 77 -0.89 -3.03 26.27
CA GLY A 77 0.24 -3.56 25.53
C GLY A 77 -0.19 -4.41 24.33
N LEU A 78 -1.22 -5.24 24.49
CA LEU A 78 -1.81 -6.03 23.41
C LEU A 78 -2.43 -5.14 22.32
N LEU A 79 -3.20 -4.12 22.70
CA LEU A 79 -3.79 -3.17 21.75
C LEU A 79 -2.71 -2.42 20.96
N VAL A 80 -1.66 -1.95 21.63
CA VAL A 80 -0.50 -1.30 21.00
C VAL A 80 0.14 -2.25 19.98
N ALA A 81 0.34 -3.52 20.34
CA ALA A 81 0.92 -4.52 19.44
C ALA A 81 0.07 -4.71 18.17
N LEU A 82 -1.26 -4.77 18.31
CA LEU A 82 -2.18 -4.89 17.17
C LEU A 82 -2.15 -3.65 16.28
N VAL A 83 -2.12 -2.46 16.87
CA VAL A 83 -2.01 -1.19 16.12
C VAL A 83 -0.70 -1.12 15.35
N PHE A 84 0.43 -1.49 15.96
CA PHE A 84 1.73 -1.52 15.29
C PHE A 84 1.75 -2.54 14.15
N GLU A 85 1.21 -3.74 14.35
CA GLU A 85 1.11 -4.75 13.30
C GLU A 85 0.28 -4.23 12.12
N ARG A 86 -0.85 -3.59 12.40
CA ARG A 86 -1.72 -2.99 11.36
C ARG A 86 -1.01 -1.86 10.62
N LYS A 87 -0.38 -0.91 11.33
CA LYS A 87 0.37 0.20 10.71
C LYS A 87 1.50 -0.31 9.82
N ARG A 88 2.24 -1.34 10.28
CA ARG A 88 3.32 -1.94 9.49
C ARG A 88 2.79 -2.58 8.20
N LYS A 89 1.68 -3.30 8.26
CA LYS A 89 1.04 -3.88 7.06
C LYS A 89 0.59 -2.80 6.09
N MET A 90 -0.03 -1.73 6.59
CA MET A 90 -0.46 -0.59 5.76
C MET A 90 0.73 0.07 5.06
N LEU A 91 1.84 0.32 5.76
CA LEU A 91 3.05 0.90 5.16
C LEU A 91 3.66 0.00 4.09
N LEU A 92 3.68 -1.32 4.30
CA LEU A 92 4.17 -2.25 3.29
C LEU A 92 3.30 -2.23 2.03
N LEU A 93 1.97 -2.24 2.21
CA LEU A 93 1.02 -2.13 1.11
C LEU A 93 1.14 -0.79 0.38
N GLU A 94 1.37 0.31 1.10
CA GLU A 94 1.56 1.63 0.52
C GLU A 94 2.83 1.70 -0.33
N VAL A 95 3.93 1.11 0.15
CA VAL A 95 5.18 1.00 -0.62
C VAL A 95 4.99 0.15 -1.87
N GLU A 96 4.31 -0.97 -1.77
CA GLU A 96 4.00 -1.83 -2.92
C GLU A 96 3.11 -1.12 -3.93
N ASN A 97 2.08 -0.42 -3.46
CA ASN A 97 1.18 0.35 -4.31
C ASN A 97 1.90 1.51 -5.01
N ASN A 98 2.81 2.20 -4.31
CA ASN A 98 3.64 3.25 -4.89
C ASN A 98 4.57 2.70 -5.98
N LYS A 99 5.20 1.55 -5.75
CA LYS A 99 6.02 0.88 -6.77
C LYS A 99 5.19 0.52 -8.01
N ASN A 100 4.01 -0.05 -7.81
CA ASN A 100 3.11 -0.40 -8.92
C ASN A 100 2.64 0.84 -9.69
N LYS A 101 2.31 1.93 -8.98
CA LYS A 101 1.95 3.21 -9.59
C LYS A 101 3.07 3.77 -10.46
N ILE A 102 4.31 3.74 -9.96
CA ILE A 102 5.48 4.16 -10.73
C ILE A 102 5.64 3.29 -11.98
N ALA A 103 5.57 1.95 -11.84
CA ALA A 103 5.69 1.04 -12.97
C ALA A 103 4.63 1.29 -14.05
N ILE A 104 3.37 1.51 -13.65
CA ILE A 104 2.27 1.84 -14.56
C ILE A 104 2.51 3.17 -15.27
N GLN A 105 2.97 4.19 -14.54
CA GLN A 105 3.27 5.49 -15.13
C GLN A 105 4.44 5.41 -16.12
N THR A 106 5.51 4.69 -15.79
CA THR A 106 6.61 4.44 -16.71
C THR A 106 6.14 3.69 -17.95
N LEU A 107 5.30 2.66 -17.80
CA LEU A 107 4.73 1.94 -18.94
C LEU A 107 3.91 2.86 -19.85
N LYS A 108 3.14 3.79 -19.27
CA LYS A 108 2.39 4.81 -20.03
C LYS A 108 3.32 5.68 -20.87
N GLU A 109 4.34 6.25 -20.24
CA GLU A 109 5.29 7.16 -20.90
C GLU A 109 6.06 6.45 -22.03
N VAL A 110 6.49 5.21 -21.77
CA VAL A 110 7.16 4.36 -22.77
C VAL A 110 6.20 4.03 -23.92
N THR A 111 4.96 3.64 -23.63
CA THR A 111 3.96 3.31 -24.66
C THR A 111 3.66 4.50 -25.57
N VAL A 112 3.49 5.69 -25.00
CA VAL A 112 3.26 6.92 -25.79
C VAL A 112 4.46 7.24 -26.66
N THR A 113 5.67 7.15 -26.11
CA THR A 113 6.92 7.41 -26.84
C THR A 113 7.11 6.42 -28.00
N ILE A 114 6.93 5.12 -27.74
CA ILE A 114 7.04 4.08 -28.76
C ILE A 114 5.97 4.25 -29.82
N ALA A 115 4.72 4.49 -29.44
CA ALA A 115 3.62 4.74 -30.38
C ALA A 115 3.95 5.92 -31.30
N HIS A 116 4.51 7.01 -30.77
CA HIS A 116 4.91 8.16 -31.57
C HIS A 116 5.99 7.78 -32.60
N HIS A 117 7.06 7.10 -32.18
CA HIS A 117 8.13 6.70 -33.09
C HIS A 117 7.65 5.71 -34.17
N LEU A 118 6.81 4.75 -33.80
CA LEU A 118 6.27 3.77 -34.75
C LEU A 118 5.32 4.41 -35.77
N LEU A 119 4.43 5.31 -35.33
CA LEU A 119 3.55 6.06 -36.25
C LEU A 119 4.36 6.93 -37.21
N ASN A 120 5.41 7.60 -36.73
CA ASN A 120 6.29 8.41 -37.58
C ASN A 120 7.01 7.54 -38.63
N ALA A 121 7.55 6.40 -38.20
CA ALA A 121 8.21 5.46 -39.11
C ALA A 121 7.24 4.94 -40.17
N ASN A 122 6.03 4.54 -39.76
CA ASN A 122 5.01 4.03 -40.67
C ASN A 122 4.53 5.09 -41.67
N MET A 123 4.42 6.34 -41.24
CA MET A 123 4.09 7.47 -42.11
C MET A 123 5.16 7.73 -43.18
N ILE A 124 6.45 7.64 -42.82
CA ILE A 124 7.56 7.75 -43.78
C ILE A 124 7.53 6.58 -44.77
N ILE A 125 7.38 5.35 -44.28
CA ILE A 125 7.29 4.14 -45.12
C ILE A 125 6.11 4.26 -46.08
N GLY A 126 4.91 4.58 -45.60
CA GLY A 126 3.73 4.77 -46.43
C GLY A 126 3.90 5.90 -47.46
N GLY A 127 4.59 6.98 -47.10
CA GLY A 127 4.96 8.04 -48.05
C GLY A 127 5.85 7.53 -49.18
N LYS A 128 6.87 6.72 -48.86
CA LYS A 128 7.78 6.11 -49.85
C LYS A 128 7.09 5.05 -50.70
N VAL A 129 6.22 4.23 -50.11
CA VAL A 129 5.41 3.25 -50.85
C VAL A 129 4.53 3.94 -51.87
N ARG A 130 3.82 5.01 -51.49
CA ARG A 130 3.01 5.82 -52.41
C ARG A 130 3.85 6.48 -53.51
N GLN A 131 5.07 6.91 -53.20
CA GLN A 131 6.01 7.45 -54.18
C GLN A 131 6.43 6.39 -55.20
N CYS A 132 6.88 5.21 -54.74
CA CYS A 132 7.29 4.11 -55.61
C CYS A 132 6.14 3.63 -56.51
N ARG A 133 4.92 3.56 -55.97
CA ARG A 133 3.72 3.16 -56.72
C ARG A 133 3.41 4.08 -57.90
N ARG A 134 3.75 5.37 -57.82
CA ARG A 134 3.58 6.34 -58.91
C ARG A 134 4.66 6.23 -59.99
N LEU A 135 5.80 5.62 -59.67
CA LEU A 135 6.99 5.58 -60.52
C LEU A 135 7.23 4.22 -61.19
N THR A 136 6.52 3.17 -60.76
CA THR A 136 6.64 1.82 -61.31
C THR A 136 5.37 1.39 -62.02
N SER A 137 5.50 0.56 -63.05
CA SER A 137 4.39 -0.12 -63.74
C SER A 137 4.49 -1.65 -63.62
N ASP A 138 5.53 -2.13 -62.93
CA ASP A 138 5.76 -3.56 -62.71
C ASP A 138 4.71 -4.13 -61.73
N GLN A 139 3.95 -5.12 -62.20
CA GLN A 139 2.87 -5.73 -61.43
C GLN A 139 3.35 -6.47 -60.18
N GLU A 140 4.54 -7.09 -60.21
CA GLU A 140 5.09 -7.77 -59.04
C GLU A 140 5.49 -6.75 -57.97
N ILE A 141 6.12 -5.64 -58.38
CA ILE A 141 6.47 -4.54 -57.47
C ILE A 141 5.21 -3.92 -56.88
N LEU A 142 4.17 -3.67 -57.69
CA LEU A 142 2.90 -3.13 -57.21
C LEU A 142 2.23 -4.03 -56.17
N LYS A 143 2.31 -5.35 -56.33
CA LYS A 143 1.78 -6.32 -55.36
C LYS A 143 2.54 -6.24 -54.02
N VAL A 144 3.87 -6.21 -54.06
CA VAL A 144 4.70 -6.05 -52.84
C VAL A 144 4.38 -4.73 -52.13
N LEU A 145 4.22 -3.63 -52.88
CA LEU A 145 3.87 -2.33 -52.31
C LEU A 145 2.48 -2.35 -51.65
N ALA A 146 1.51 -3.07 -52.21
CA ALA A 146 0.19 -3.24 -51.61
C ALA A 146 0.25 -4.01 -50.29
N ASP A 147 1.05 -5.08 -50.23
CA ASP A 147 1.28 -5.85 -48.99
C ASP A 147 1.91 -4.96 -47.91
N MET A 148 2.87 -4.08 -48.28
CA MET A 148 3.47 -3.12 -47.35
C MET A 148 2.44 -2.11 -46.80
N GLU A 149 1.51 -1.60 -47.63
CA GLU A 149 0.43 -0.72 -47.16
C GLU A 149 -0.54 -1.45 -46.23
N GLU A 150 -0.82 -2.73 -46.47
CA GLU A 150 -1.65 -3.55 -45.57
C GLU A 150 -0.97 -3.75 -44.21
N GLN A 151 0.31 -4.13 -44.20
CA GLN A 151 1.06 -4.27 -42.95
C GLN A 151 1.17 -2.95 -42.19
N GLY A 152 1.37 -1.83 -42.90
CA GLY A 152 1.36 -0.50 -42.30
C GLY A 152 0.02 -0.19 -41.60
N ARG A 153 -1.11 -0.52 -42.22
CA ARG A 153 -2.44 -0.35 -41.59
C ARG A 153 -2.63 -1.25 -40.36
N LYS A 154 -2.12 -2.48 -40.38
CA LYS A 154 -2.14 -3.38 -39.21
C LYS A 154 -1.32 -2.81 -38.04
N ILE A 155 -0.16 -2.22 -38.33
CA ILE A 155 0.68 -1.55 -37.32
C ILE A 155 -0.08 -0.37 -36.70
N ASP A 156 -0.70 0.50 -37.51
CA ASP A 156 -1.47 1.65 -37.01
C ASP A 156 -2.62 1.21 -36.11
N SER A 157 -3.37 0.17 -36.52
CA SER A 157 -4.46 -0.39 -35.71
C SER A 157 -3.94 -0.94 -34.38
N THR A 158 -2.82 -1.66 -34.40
CA THR A 158 -2.23 -2.26 -33.20
C THR A 158 -1.77 -1.17 -32.22
N ILE A 159 -1.12 -0.11 -32.72
CA ILE A 159 -0.69 1.02 -31.90
C ILE A 159 -1.89 1.72 -31.27
N LYS A 160 -2.99 1.90 -32.03
CA LYS A 160 -4.23 2.48 -31.50
C LYS A 160 -4.80 1.64 -30.37
N SER A 161 -4.94 0.33 -30.58
CA SER A 161 -5.42 -0.60 -29.54
C SER A 161 -4.52 -0.61 -28.31
N LEU A 162 -3.19 -0.56 -28.49
CA LEU A 162 -2.23 -0.50 -27.37
C LEU A 162 -2.41 0.77 -26.52
N ARG A 163 -2.65 1.92 -27.15
CA ARG A 163 -2.94 3.19 -26.43
C ARG A 163 -4.23 3.10 -25.63
N GLU A 164 -5.29 2.57 -26.23
CA GLU A 164 -6.60 2.42 -25.57
C GLU A 164 -6.57 1.45 -24.38
N VAL A 165 -5.87 0.31 -24.52
CA VAL A 165 -5.69 -0.65 -23.41
C VAL A 165 -4.90 -0.02 -22.27
N THR A 166 -3.85 0.73 -22.59
CA THR A 166 -3.03 1.43 -21.60
C THR A 166 -3.85 2.48 -20.85
N GLU A 167 -4.68 3.27 -21.55
CA GLU A 167 -5.54 4.29 -20.94
C GLU A 167 -6.61 3.68 -20.02
N VAL A 168 -7.31 2.63 -20.48
CA VAL A 168 -8.36 1.98 -19.67
C VAL A 168 -7.78 1.32 -18.42
N LYS A 169 -6.63 0.63 -18.52
CA LYS A 169 -6.04 -0.05 -17.36
C LYS A 169 -5.48 0.91 -16.32
N ILE A 170 -5.01 2.09 -16.72
CA ILE A 170 -4.62 3.13 -15.77
C ILE A 170 -5.82 3.59 -14.94
N MET A 171 -6.98 3.74 -15.58
CA MET A 171 -8.22 4.17 -14.93
C MET A 171 -8.73 3.11 -13.93
N ASP A 172 -8.67 1.82 -14.29
CA ASP A 172 -9.07 0.73 -13.39
C ASP A 172 -8.13 0.56 -12.18
N TYR A 173 -6.82 0.73 -12.37
CA TYR A 173 -5.85 0.67 -11.27
C TYR A 173 -6.02 1.82 -10.27
N THR A 174 -6.32 3.04 -10.73
CA THR A 174 -6.56 4.17 -9.82
C THR A 174 -7.85 4.05 -9.03
N THR A 175 -8.82 3.27 -9.53
CA THR A 175 -10.17 3.18 -8.94
C THR A 175 -10.35 1.94 -8.06
N SER A 176 -9.74 0.80 -8.43
CA SER A 176 -9.97 -0.48 -7.74
C SER A 176 -8.83 -0.93 -6.82
N GLY A 177 -7.61 -0.41 -7.01
CA GLY A 177 -6.43 -0.81 -6.22
C GLY A 177 -6.07 -2.31 -6.28
N ALA A 178 -6.75 -3.11 -7.12
CA ALA A 178 -6.56 -4.54 -7.23
C ALA A 178 -5.65 -4.87 -8.42
N VAL A 179 -4.56 -5.60 -8.15
CA VAL A 179 -3.65 -6.10 -9.18
C VAL A 179 -4.31 -7.30 -9.86
N LYS A 180 -4.92 -7.09 -11.03
CA LYS A 180 -5.21 -8.19 -11.96
C LYS A 180 -4.03 -8.34 -12.91
N MET A 181 -3.41 -9.52 -12.91
CA MET A 181 -2.47 -9.94 -13.94
C MET A 181 -3.31 -10.23 -15.20
N ILE A 182 -3.08 -9.49 -16.27
CA ILE A 182 -3.85 -9.60 -17.51
C ILE A 182 -2.87 -9.82 -18.65
N ASP A 183 -3.20 -10.77 -19.52
CA ASP A 183 -2.48 -10.98 -20.77
C ASP A 183 -2.76 -9.81 -21.74
N ILE A 184 -1.72 -9.06 -22.08
CA ILE A 184 -1.83 -7.90 -22.96
C ILE A 184 -2.17 -8.33 -24.38
N ASP A 185 -1.72 -9.51 -24.82
CA ASP A 185 -1.94 -10.00 -26.18
C ASP A 185 -3.42 -10.33 -26.41
N ASP A 186 -4.06 -10.98 -25.43
CA ASP A 186 -5.47 -11.33 -25.53
C ASP A 186 -6.37 -10.09 -25.53
N GLU A 187 -6.05 -9.09 -24.69
CA GLU A 187 -6.81 -7.84 -24.63
C GLU A 187 -6.70 -7.03 -25.93
N ILE A 188 -5.49 -6.98 -26.53
CA ILE A 188 -5.28 -6.31 -27.82
C ILE A 188 -6.07 -7.04 -28.92
N LYS A 189 -6.03 -8.37 -28.95
CA LYS A 189 -6.80 -9.17 -29.93
C LYS A 189 -8.30 -8.92 -29.79
N GLU A 190 -8.84 -8.94 -28.58
CA GLU A 190 -10.27 -8.68 -28.35
C GLU A 190 -10.68 -7.29 -28.84
N ARG A 191 -9.87 -6.25 -28.56
CA ARG A 191 -10.19 -4.89 -29.01
C ARG A 191 -10.02 -4.68 -30.50
N MET A 192 -9.08 -5.36 -31.14
CA MET A 192 -8.96 -5.34 -32.60
C MET A 192 -10.19 -5.98 -33.26
N VAL A 193 -10.72 -7.07 -32.71
CA VAL A 193 -11.97 -7.70 -33.19
C VAL A 193 -13.18 -6.78 -32.99
N GLN A 194 -13.26 -6.08 -31.86
CA GLN A 194 -14.35 -5.14 -31.59
C GLN A 194 -14.29 -3.89 -32.48
N SER A 195 -13.11 -3.30 -32.70
CA SER A 195 -12.93 -2.17 -33.62
C SER A 195 -13.21 -2.54 -35.07
N GLY A 196 -12.92 -3.79 -35.47
CA GLY A 196 -13.27 -4.29 -36.80
C GLY A 196 -14.78 -4.43 -37.04
N LYS A 197 -15.59 -4.62 -35.98
CA LYS A 197 -17.06 -4.73 -36.06
C LYS A 197 -17.80 -3.38 -36.12
N GLN A 198 -17.12 -2.26 -35.87
CA GLN A 198 -17.73 -0.91 -35.92
C GLN A 198 -17.54 -0.20 -37.26
N VAL A 199 -16.83 -0.81 -38.23
CA VAL A 199 -16.53 -0.21 -39.55
C VAL A 199 -17.39 -0.83 -40.67
N ASP A 200 -18.32 -1.73 -40.34
CA ASP A 200 -19.36 -2.24 -41.25
C ASP A 200 -20.70 -1.51 -41.04
#